data_AF-A0A3M0Y2E8-F1
#
_entry.id   AF-A0A3M0Y2E8-F1
#
_cell.length_a   1.000
_cell.length_b   1.000
_cell.length_c   1.000
_cell.angle_alpha   90.00
_cell.angle_beta   90.00
_cell.angle_gamma   90.00
#
_symmetry.space_group_name_H-M   'P 1'
#
loop_
_entity.id
_entity.type
_entity.pdbx_description
1 polymer ?
#
loop_
_entity_poly.entity_id
_entity_poly.type
_entity_poly.pdbx_seq_one_letter_code
_entity_poly.pdbx_strand_id
1 'polypeptide(L)'
;MSGPGEGKIKIGKADVYIHLKGKSRALITHVDVELPELNEIIKPGENTYVGGKRGGVFIGLKREMIERAEKTAKEKQSSEKS
;
A
#
# COMPACT_ATOMS: atom_id res chain seq x y z
N MET A 1 -10.23 14.93 4.84
CA MET A 1 -9.28 14.70 5.94
C MET A 1 -8.26 13.64 5.50
N SER A 2 -6.99 14.02 5.32
CA SER A 2 -5.89 13.13 4.89
C SER A 2 -4.77 13.17 5.93
N GLY A 3 -4.95 12.39 7.00
CA GLY A 3 -4.02 12.25 8.12
C GLY A 3 -4.45 11.09 9.03
N PRO A 4 -3.61 10.70 10.02
CA PRO A 4 -3.97 9.69 11.01
C PRO A 4 -5.24 10.12 11.75
N GLY A 5 -6.09 9.14 12.02
CA GLY A 5 -7.39 9.29 12.68
C GLY A 5 -7.86 7.92 13.12
N GLU A 6 -8.95 7.86 13.89
CA GLU A 6 -9.49 6.59 14.39
C GLU A 6 -9.68 5.57 13.25
N GLY A 7 -9.18 4.35 13.46
CA GLY A 7 -9.20 3.28 12.45
C GLY A 7 -8.11 3.34 11.37
N LYS A 8 -7.18 4.31 11.39
CA LYS A 8 -6.06 4.37 10.43
C LYS A 8 -4.75 3.97 11.10
N ILE A 9 -4.19 2.86 10.64
CA ILE A 9 -2.92 2.34 11.13
C ILE A 9 -1.82 2.72 10.15
N LYS A 10 -0.78 3.38 10.66
CA LYS A 10 0.37 3.76 9.85
C LYS A 10 1.32 2.57 9.76
N ILE A 11 1.45 2.01 8.56
CA ILE A 11 2.33 0.84 8.35
C ILE A 11 3.79 1.20 8.02
N GLY A 12 4.05 2.43 7.53
CA GLY A 12 5.41 2.88 7.21
C GLY A 12 5.47 4.24 6.49
N LYS A 13 6.62 4.51 5.87
CA LYS A 13 6.85 5.61 4.92
C LYS A 13 7.21 4.99 3.57
N ALA A 14 6.38 5.20 2.56
CA ALA A 14 6.60 4.66 1.24
C ALA A 14 7.31 5.68 0.35
N ASP A 15 8.17 5.18 -0.54
CA ASP A 15 8.69 5.96 -1.65
C ASP A 15 7.75 5.84 -2.86
N VAL A 16 7.57 6.94 -3.58
CA VAL A 16 6.63 7.00 -4.71
C VAL A 16 7.36 7.48 -5.95
N TYR A 17 7.36 6.66 -7.00
CA TYR A 17 8.10 6.90 -8.24
C TYR A 17 7.17 6.93 -9.44
N ILE A 18 7.54 7.72 -10.46
CA ILE A 18 6.95 7.61 -11.79
C ILE A 18 7.90 6.76 -12.63
N HIS A 19 7.49 5.54 -12.98
CA HIS A 19 8.27 4.66 -13.84
C HIS A 19 7.89 4.92 -15.30
N LEU A 20 8.78 5.59 -16.03
CA LEU A 20 8.54 6.01 -17.42
C LEU A 20 8.63 4.84 -18.41
N LYS A 21 7.71 4.78 -19.37
CA LYS A 21 7.71 3.83 -20.49
C LYS A 21 9.08 3.78 -21.19
N GLY A 22 9.57 2.57 -21.45
CA GLY A 22 10.83 2.34 -22.16
C GLY A 22 12.08 2.53 -21.29
N LYS A 23 11.95 2.90 -20.01
CA LYS A 23 13.06 2.93 -19.05
C LYS A 23 12.97 1.71 -18.14
N SER A 24 14.12 1.10 -17.81
CA SER A 24 14.22 -0.05 -16.89
C SER A 24 13.19 -1.17 -17.16
N ARG A 25 12.90 -1.46 -18.45
CA ARG A 25 11.93 -2.47 -18.91
C ARG A 25 10.44 -2.17 -18.64
N ALA A 26 10.07 -0.94 -18.27
CA ALA A 26 8.66 -0.56 -18.18
C ALA A 26 7.97 -0.58 -19.54
N LEU A 27 6.90 -1.38 -19.65
CA LEU A 27 6.07 -1.45 -20.85
C LEU A 27 5.16 -0.23 -21.02
N ILE A 28 4.76 0.39 -19.90
CA ILE A 28 3.91 1.59 -19.83
C ILE A 28 4.43 2.56 -18.77
N THR A 29 4.04 3.82 -18.85
CA THR A 29 4.30 4.77 -17.77
C THR A 29 3.31 4.52 -16.63
N HIS A 30 3.81 4.29 -15.43
CA HIS A 30 2.99 4.01 -14.24
C HIS A 30 3.62 4.61 -12.97
N VAL A 31 2.92 4.48 -11.84
CA VAL A 31 3.39 4.97 -10.54
C VAL A 31 3.65 3.77 -9.65
N ASP A 32 4.85 3.70 -9.08
CA ASP A 32 5.24 2.70 -8.10
C ASP A 32 5.14 3.30 -6.70
N VAL A 33 4.60 2.52 -5.77
CA VAL A 33 4.58 2.82 -4.34
C VAL A 33 5.34 1.71 -3.65
N GLU A 34 6.57 2.00 -3.23
CA GLU A 34 7.49 1.02 -2.68
C GLU A 34 7.50 1.10 -1.15
N LEU A 35 7.10 0.01 -0.50
CA LEU A 35 7.17 -0.16 0.94
C LEU A 35 7.25 -1.67 1.25
N PRO A 36 8.30 -2.17 1.94
CA PRO A 36 8.42 -3.59 2.26
C PRO A 36 7.19 -4.16 2.98
N GLU A 37 6.61 -3.43 3.93
CA GLU A 37 5.40 -3.84 4.66
C GLU A 37 4.15 -3.94 3.78
N LEU A 38 4.12 -3.28 2.62
CA LEU A 38 3.01 -3.41 1.68
C LEU A 38 2.97 -4.82 1.07
N ASN A 39 4.11 -5.51 0.97
CA ASN A 39 4.20 -6.88 0.44
C ASN A 39 3.55 -7.92 1.36
N GLU A 40 3.42 -7.62 2.65
CA GLU A 40 2.66 -8.45 3.59
C GLU A 40 1.17 -8.44 3.27
N ILE A 41 0.68 -7.37 2.63
CA ILE A 41 -0.73 -7.18 2.26
C ILE A 41 -0.98 -7.61 0.81
N ILE A 42 -0.12 -7.18 -0.12
CA ILE A 42 -0.22 -7.42 -1.57
C ILE A 42 1.06 -8.11 -2.01
N LYS A 43 0.99 -9.42 -2.29
CA LYS A 43 2.17 -10.21 -2.64
C LYS A 43 2.61 -9.90 -4.08
N PRO A 44 3.91 -10.08 -4.39
CA PRO A 44 4.41 -9.97 -5.75
C PRO A 44 3.59 -10.81 -6.74
N GLY A 45 3.14 -10.17 -7.83
CA GLY A 45 2.32 -10.80 -8.88
C GLY A 45 0.81 -10.73 -8.64
N GLU A 46 0.35 -10.28 -7.46
CA GLU A 46 -1.07 -10.03 -7.23
C GLU A 46 -1.50 -8.67 -7.80
N ASN A 47 -2.68 -8.65 -8.41
CA ASN A 47 -3.29 -7.42 -8.93
C ASN A 47 -4.46 -6.99 -8.05
N THR A 48 -4.61 -5.68 -7.87
CA THR A 48 -5.77 -5.10 -7.19
C THR A 48 -6.16 -3.75 -7.79
N TYR A 49 -7.11 -3.06 -7.16
CA TYR A 49 -7.66 -1.79 -7.64
C TYR A 49 -6.94 -0.59 -7.05
N VAL A 50 -6.72 0.43 -7.87
CA VAL A 50 -6.23 1.75 -7.44
C VAL A 50 -7.25 2.80 -7.84
N GLY A 51 -7.59 3.69 -6.92
CA GLY A 51 -8.48 4.81 -7.15
C GLY A 51 -7.89 6.12 -6.66
N GLY A 52 -8.10 7.20 -7.42
CA GLY A 52 -7.73 8.55 -7.00
C GLY A 52 -8.56 9.02 -5.81
N LYS A 53 -7.94 9.79 -4.91
CA LYS A 53 -8.62 10.49 -3.81
C LYS A 53 -7.98 11.84 -3.58
N ARG A 54 -8.65 12.72 -2.85
CA ARG A 54 -8.05 14.01 -2.47
C ARG A 54 -6.76 13.76 -1.67
N GLY A 55 -5.64 14.24 -2.19
CA GLY A 55 -4.31 14.11 -1.58
C GLY A 55 -3.57 12.79 -1.85
N GLY A 56 -4.00 11.97 -2.82
CA GLY A 56 -3.24 10.78 -3.23
C GLY A 56 -4.10 9.71 -3.89
N VAL A 57 -3.79 8.44 -3.60
CA VAL A 57 -4.55 7.28 -4.07
C VAL A 57 -5.01 6.42 -2.89
N PHE A 58 -6.05 5.62 -3.09
CA PHE A 58 -6.34 4.47 -2.25
C PHE A 58 -6.18 3.19 -3.07
N ILE A 59 -5.79 2.12 -2.37
CA ILE A 59 -5.70 0.78 -2.92
C ILE A 59 -6.89 0.00 -2.36
N GLY A 60 -7.80 -0.42 -3.23
CA GLY A 60 -8.86 -1.35 -2.86
C GLY A 60 -8.26 -2.74 -2.70
N LEU A 61 -8.72 -3.52 -1.71
CA LEU A 61 -8.16 -4.85 -1.41
C LEU A 61 -9.17 -5.95 -1.78
N LYS A 62 -8.66 -7.07 -2.29
CA LYS A 62 -9.43 -8.31 -2.45
C LYS A 62 -9.54 -9.05 -1.11
N ARG A 63 -10.47 -10.02 -1.01
CA ARG A 63 -10.75 -10.74 0.25
C ARG A 63 -9.49 -11.25 0.97
N GLU A 64 -8.67 -12.05 0.30
CA GLU A 64 -7.40 -12.55 0.87
C GLU A 64 -6.36 -11.45 1.22
N MET A 65 -6.44 -10.27 0.60
CA MET A 65 -5.60 -9.11 0.97
C MET A 65 -6.14 -8.39 2.21
N ILE A 66 -7.46 -8.34 2.38
CA ILE A 66 -8.11 -7.76 3.57
C ILE A 66 -7.69 -8.54 4.82
N GLU A 67 -7.76 -9.87 4.78
CA GLU A 67 -7.34 -10.73 5.90
C GLU A 67 -5.87 -10.47 6.31
N ARG A 68 -4.98 -10.30 5.32
CA ARG A 68 -3.58 -9.95 5.54
C ARG A 68 -3.41 -8.55 6.13
N ALA A 69 -4.12 -7.56 5.60
CA ALA A 69 -4.09 -6.19 6.12
C ALA A 69 -4.55 -6.13 7.59
N GLU A 70 -5.61 -6.85 7.94
CA GLU A 70 -6.11 -6.93 9.33
C GLU A 70 -5.11 -7.63 10.26
N LYS A 71 -4.38 -8.64 9.78
CA LYS A 71 -3.30 -9.27 10.54
C LYS A 71 -2.15 -8.30 10.78
N THR A 72 -1.63 -7.66 9.73
CA THR A 72 -0.56 -6.65 9.84
C THR A 72 -0.96 -5.49 10.74
N ALA A 73 -2.22 -5.07 10.69
CA ALA A 73 -2.80 -4.07 11.57
C ALA A 73 -2.70 -4.46 13.05
N LYS A 74 -3.10 -5.69 13.40
CA LYS A 74 -3.02 -6.22 14.77
C LYS A 74 -1.58 -6.26 15.29
N GLU A 75 -0.64 -6.71 14.46
CA GLU A 75 0.78 -6.82 14.81
C GLU A 75 1.44 -5.44 15.08
N LYS A 76 1.10 -4.43 14.28
CA LYS A 76 1.58 -3.05 14.49
C LYS A 76 0.97 -2.42 15.75
N GLN A 77 -0.31 -2.66 16.02
CA GLN A 77 -0.96 -2.18 17.24
C GLN A 77 -0.44 -2.86 18.52
N SER A 78 0.01 -4.11 18.47
CA SER A 78 0.62 -4.79 19.62
C SER A 78 2.05 -4.31 19.90
N SER A 79 2.81 -3.99 18.85
CA SER A 79 4.19 -3.51 18.99
C SER A 79 4.28 -2.05 19.47
N GLU A 80 3.27 -1.21 19.20
CA GLU A 80 3.21 0.15 19.76
C GLU A 80 2.79 0.20 21.25
N LYS A 81 2.30 -0.92 21.81
CA LYS A 81 1.88 -1.04 23.22
C LYS A 81 2.92 -1.70 24.14
N SER A 82 4.04 -2.17 23.58
CA SER A 82 5.15 -2.81 24.32
C SER A 82 6.35 -1.88 24.36
#